data_AF-H3DPN0-F1
#
_entry.id   AF-H3DPN0-F1
#
_cell.length_a   1.000
_cell.length_b   1.000
_cell.length_c   1.000
_cell.angle_alpha   90.00
_cell.angle_beta   90.00
_cell.angle_gamma   90.00
#
_symmetry.space_group_name_H-M   'P 1'
#
loop_
_entity.id
_entity.type
_entity.pdbx_description
1 polymer ?
#
loop_
_entity_poly.entity_id
_entity_poly.type
_entity_poly.pdbx_seq_one_letter_code
_entity_poly.pdbx_strand_id
1 'polypeptide(L)'
;VIVTVPMDRSGETVSAIKALGYPGLSCLKRCECDELPCPLLTWLHAELKSASAKEPNGGVLLVGELRKFLADMFCPPSLLTSEVLGPSELNKITEFLVSELLAAQIIKHKNMHPKELTEEESEKEQRIEDPSREEEENGDFGQKDQRIAEVQAEWVLLLHALDMDTSSQFPDVLSEVEARLTRLPSGGMQDSLLKTRLTPDQWMKLGKLDEVLTADYRCRRQMMIKRFQVTLESFAWGEKEKERSEALSTVPPLSSLARSSRVSPSFLLAAREDQSFILPIKAGRSTSIYKVLMGSVPDRGGRPGEIEPPMPAWEGRRAQGKQWGKGGGHQRPRFSNKKKKGKK
;
A
#
# COMPACT_ATOMS: atom_id res chain seq x y z
N VAL A 1 15.70 -22.01 -39.21
CA VAL A 1 15.82 -20.55 -39.34
C VAL A 1 15.09 -19.96 -38.14
N ILE A 2 15.82 -19.73 -37.05
CA ILE A 2 15.24 -19.33 -35.76
C ILE A 2 15.05 -17.82 -35.84
N VAL A 3 13.80 -17.38 -35.73
CA VAL A 3 13.47 -15.95 -35.66
C VAL A 3 14.01 -15.45 -34.32
N THR A 4 15.11 -14.71 -34.38
CA THR A 4 15.73 -13.99 -33.27
C THR A 4 14.83 -12.83 -32.87
N VAL A 5 13.74 -13.14 -32.16
CA VAL A 5 12.94 -12.10 -31.51
C VAL A 5 13.65 -11.74 -30.21
N PRO A 6 14.18 -10.51 -30.08
CA PRO A 6 14.78 -10.07 -28.83
C PRO A 6 13.72 -10.11 -27.72
N MET A 7 14.10 -10.63 -26.56
CA MET A 7 13.23 -10.67 -25.40
C MET A 7 13.53 -9.49 -24.49
N ASP A 8 12.62 -8.51 -24.47
CA ASP A 8 12.68 -7.36 -23.57
C ASP A 8 12.01 -7.67 -22.23
N ARG A 9 12.65 -7.25 -21.13
CA ARG A 9 12.13 -7.41 -19.76
C ARG A 9 11.51 -6.12 -19.24
N SER A 10 10.51 -6.24 -18.38
CA SER A 10 9.88 -5.10 -17.71
C SER A 10 10.88 -4.35 -16.82
N GLY A 11 10.65 -3.05 -16.63
CA GLY A 11 11.50 -2.22 -15.75
C GLY A 11 11.48 -2.68 -14.28
N GLU A 12 10.37 -3.27 -13.85
CA GLU A 12 10.19 -3.85 -12.52
C GLU A 12 11.07 -5.09 -12.34
N THR A 13 11.02 -6.03 -13.29
CA THR A 13 11.85 -7.24 -13.27
C THR A 13 13.34 -6.90 -13.30
N VAL A 14 13.74 -5.90 -14.11
CA VAL A 14 15.12 -5.41 -14.15
C VAL A 14 15.57 -4.84 -12.79
N SER A 15 14.71 -4.08 -12.12
CA SER A 15 15.00 -3.51 -10.80
C SER A 15 15.13 -4.59 -9.74
N ALA A 16 14.26 -5.61 -9.78
CA ALA A 16 14.31 -6.76 -8.87
C ALA A 16 15.58 -7.60 -9.06
N ILE A 17 15.99 -7.87 -10.30
CA ILE A 17 17.25 -8.59 -10.60
C ILE A 17 18.48 -7.84 -10.06
N LYS A 18 18.48 -6.50 -10.14
CA LYS A 18 19.55 -5.68 -9.55
C LYS A 18 19.57 -5.75 -8.03
N ALA A 19 18.41 -5.71 -7.39
CA ALA A 19 18.29 -5.84 -5.94
C ALA A 19 18.77 -7.22 -5.45
N LEU A 20 18.56 -8.26 -6.25
CA LEU A 20 19.07 -9.61 -6.00
C LEU A 20 20.60 -9.76 -6.17
N GLY A 21 21.28 -8.73 -6.70
CA GLY A 21 22.74 -8.71 -6.80
C GLY A 21 23.32 -9.40 -8.04
N TYR A 22 22.58 -9.46 -9.16
CA TYR A 22 23.10 -10.05 -10.39
C TYR A 22 24.40 -9.37 -10.85
N PRO A 23 25.53 -10.11 -10.97
CA PRO A 23 26.84 -9.51 -11.27
C PRO A 23 27.03 -9.16 -12.76
N GLY A 24 26.18 -9.66 -13.65
CA GLY A 24 26.27 -9.46 -15.08
C GLY A 24 25.45 -8.27 -15.60
N LEU A 25 25.84 -7.73 -16.76
CA LEU A 25 24.99 -6.83 -17.55
C LEU A 25 24.31 -7.55 -18.72
N SER A 26 24.81 -8.75 -19.07
CA SER A 26 24.29 -9.58 -20.15
C SER A 26 22.88 -10.06 -19.82
N CYS A 27 21.99 -9.99 -20.81
CA CYS A 27 20.60 -10.42 -20.67
C CYS A 27 19.82 -9.73 -19.53
N LEU A 28 20.25 -8.56 -19.02
CA LEU A 28 19.54 -7.89 -17.94
C LEU A 28 18.26 -7.20 -18.44
N LYS A 29 18.38 -6.27 -19.39
CA LYS A 29 17.24 -5.55 -19.98
C LYS A 29 16.64 -6.27 -21.18
N ARG A 30 17.52 -6.79 -22.04
CA ARG A 30 17.18 -7.44 -23.31
C ARG A 30 18.04 -8.68 -23.49
N CYS A 31 17.43 -9.78 -23.92
CA CYS A 31 18.10 -11.05 -24.17
C CYS A 31 18.11 -11.35 -25.67
N GLU A 32 19.30 -11.58 -26.22
CA GLU A 32 19.55 -11.88 -27.64
C GLU A 32 20.35 -13.18 -27.80
N CYS A 33 20.36 -14.06 -26.78
CA CYS A 33 21.08 -15.33 -26.84
C CYS A 33 20.40 -16.30 -27.81
N ASP A 34 21.20 -16.90 -28.70
CA ASP A 34 20.75 -17.96 -29.62
C ASP A 34 20.55 -19.30 -28.91
N GLU A 35 21.26 -19.53 -27.79
CA GLU A 35 21.13 -20.70 -26.94
C GLU A 35 20.54 -20.31 -25.57
N LEU A 36 19.47 -21.01 -25.20
CA LEU A 36 18.84 -20.92 -23.88
C LEU A 36 19.22 -22.14 -23.05
N PRO A 37 19.26 -22.01 -21.70
CA PRO A 37 19.02 -20.81 -20.89
C PRO A 37 20.14 -19.77 -20.98
N CYS A 38 19.74 -18.49 -20.97
CA CYS A 38 20.67 -17.36 -21.03
C CYS A 38 21.44 -17.16 -19.71
N PRO A 39 22.56 -16.40 -19.70
CA PRO A 39 23.39 -16.20 -18.51
C PRO A 39 22.64 -15.74 -17.25
N LEU A 40 21.57 -14.96 -17.42
CA LEU A 40 20.71 -14.54 -16.31
C LEU A 40 19.92 -15.70 -15.72
N LEU A 41 19.31 -16.54 -16.56
CA LEU A 41 18.54 -17.71 -16.11
C LEU A 41 19.45 -18.74 -15.43
N THR A 42 20.65 -18.94 -15.97
CA THR A 42 21.66 -19.79 -15.37
C THR A 42 22.08 -19.30 -13.98
N TRP A 43 22.24 -17.99 -13.82
CA TRP A 43 22.53 -17.40 -12.51
C TRP A 43 21.34 -17.53 -11.52
N LEU A 44 20.12 -17.19 -11.94
CA LEU A 44 18.92 -17.32 -11.10
C LEU A 44 18.73 -18.76 -10.60
N HIS A 45 18.94 -19.73 -11.49
CA HIS A 45 18.92 -21.14 -11.13
C HIS A 45 20.00 -21.49 -10.09
N ALA A 46 21.24 -21.02 -10.26
CA ALA A 46 22.33 -21.29 -9.33
C ALA A 46 22.06 -20.70 -7.93
N GLU A 47 21.56 -19.46 -7.86
CA GLU A 47 21.22 -18.80 -6.59
C GLU A 47 20.07 -19.50 -5.86
N LEU A 48 19.01 -19.88 -6.58
CA LEU A 48 17.90 -20.65 -5.99
C LEU A 48 18.34 -22.04 -5.50
N LYS A 49 19.26 -22.68 -6.22
CA LYS A 49 19.82 -23.97 -5.81
C LYS A 49 20.66 -23.83 -4.54
N SER A 50 21.47 -22.78 -4.46
CA SER A 50 22.24 -22.40 -3.27
C SER A 50 21.32 -22.11 -2.07
N ALA A 51 20.20 -21.41 -2.30
CA ALA A 51 19.22 -21.11 -1.25
C ALA A 51 18.42 -22.34 -0.77
N SER A 52 18.27 -23.38 -1.61
CA SER A 52 17.48 -24.59 -1.31
C SER A 52 18.28 -25.78 -0.77
N ALA A 53 19.54 -25.56 -0.34
CA ALA A 53 20.42 -26.55 0.30
C ALA A 53 20.74 -27.80 -0.56
N LYS A 54 20.56 -27.73 -1.88
CA LYS A 54 21.01 -28.78 -2.82
C LYS A 54 22.36 -28.34 -3.43
N GLU A 55 23.38 -29.20 -3.34
CA GLU A 55 24.76 -28.96 -3.79
C GLU A 55 24.89 -28.10 -5.07
N PRO A 56 25.80 -27.10 -5.08
CA PRO A 56 26.04 -26.26 -6.26
C PRO A 56 26.69 -27.10 -7.34
N ASN A 57 25.93 -27.44 -8.38
CA ASN A 57 26.52 -28.05 -9.57
C ASN A 57 26.82 -26.90 -10.54
N GLY A 58 28.09 -26.51 -10.66
CA GLY A 58 28.56 -25.40 -11.50
C GLY A 58 28.55 -25.70 -13.00
N GLY A 59 27.63 -26.55 -13.46
CA GLY A 59 27.49 -26.94 -14.86
C GLY A 59 26.66 -25.95 -15.67
N VAL A 60 26.86 -25.99 -16.98
CA VAL A 60 26.01 -25.29 -17.96
C VAL A 60 24.58 -25.84 -17.84
N LEU A 61 23.64 -24.99 -17.45
CA LEU A 61 22.23 -25.36 -17.32
C LEU A 61 21.67 -25.66 -18.70
N LEU A 62 21.13 -26.85 -18.91
CA LEU A 62 20.41 -27.18 -20.15
C LEU A 62 18.91 -26.91 -20.00
N VAL A 63 18.20 -26.67 -21.12
CA VAL A 63 16.74 -26.42 -21.11
C VAL A 63 15.96 -27.55 -20.42
N GLY A 64 16.39 -28.81 -20.59
CA GLY A 64 15.78 -29.95 -19.91
C GLY A 64 15.96 -29.93 -18.39
N GLU A 65 17.11 -29.46 -17.90
CA GLU A 65 17.37 -29.31 -16.47
C GLU A 65 16.57 -28.16 -15.88
N LEU A 66 16.45 -27.04 -16.61
CA LEU A 66 15.60 -25.92 -16.23
C LEU A 66 14.13 -26.37 -16.09
N ARG A 67 13.61 -27.15 -17.03
CA ARG A 67 12.22 -27.68 -16.95
C ARG A 67 12.03 -28.59 -15.74
N LYS A 68 12.97 -29.49 -15.47
CA LYS A 68 12.93 -30.37 -14.30
C LYS A 68 12.97 -29.57 -13.00
N PHE A 69 13.83 -28.55 -12.93
CA PHE A 69 13.94 -27.65 -11.79
C PHE A 69 12.65 -26.85 -11.55
N LEU A 70 12.04 -26.31 -12.62
CA LEU A 70 10.76 -25.60 -12.53
C LEU A 70 9.62 -26.52 -12.08
N ALA A 71 9.61 -27.78 -12.51
CA ALA A 71 8.64 -28.77 -12.05
C ALA A 71 8.81 -29.09 -10.55
N ASP A 72 10.05 -29.24 -10.07
CA ASP A 72 10.36 -29.46 -8.64
C ASP A 72 9.92 -28.26 -7.77
N MET A 73 9.93 -27.04 -8.33
CA MET A 73 9.50 -25.80 -7.68
C MET A 73 7.99 -25.52 -7.81
N PHE A 74 7.19 -26.50 -8.28
CA PHE A 74 5.75 -26.36 -8.52
C PHE A 74 5.38 -25.16 -9.41
N CYS A 75 6.24 -24.82 -10.38
CA CYS A 75 5.95 -23.78 -11.38
C CYS A 75 4.65 -24.13 -12.14
N PRO A 76 3.77 -23.14 -12.44
CA PRO A 76 2.51 -23.40 -13.12
C PRO A 76 2.70 -24.21 -14.41
N PRO A 77 1.95 -25.32 -14.60
CA PRO A 77 2.16 -26.23 -15.73
C PRO A 77 1.92 -25.56 -17.09
N SER A 78 1.15 -24.47 -17.14
CA SER A 78 0.95 -23.64 -18.33
C SER A 78 2.24 -23.03 -18.91
N LEU A 79 3.32 -22.97 -18.12
CA LEU A 79 4.64 -22.48 -18.55
C LEU A 79 5.56 -23.60 -19.07
N LEU A 80 5.18 -24.86 -18.86
CA LEU A 80 6.02 -26.03 -19.15
C LEU A 80 5.49 -26.87 -20.34
N THR A 81 4.27 -26.58 -20.82
CA THR A 81 3.56 -27.38 -21.85
C THR A 81 4.01 -27.13 -23.29
N SER A 82 4.72 -26.03 -23.59
CA SER A 82 5.24 -25.76 -24.94
C SER A 82 6.62 -26.39 -25.13
N GLU A 83 6.84 -27.15 -26.21
CA GLU A 83 8.15 -27.71 -26.57
C GLU A 83 9.18 -26.61 -26.86
N VAL A 84 8.72 -25.48 -27.40
CA VAL A 84 9.54 -24.28 -27.68
C VAL A 84 9.24 -23.22 -26.61
N LEU A 85 10.26 -22.83 -25.86
CA LEU A 85 10.17 -21.69 -24.93
C LEU A 85 10.30 -20.40 -25.75
N GLY A 86 9.20 -19.72 -26.00
CA GLY A 86 9.20 -18.42 -26.67
C GLY A 86 9.61 -17.28 -25.73
N PRO A 87 9.80 -16.06 -26.26
CA PRO A 87 10.16 -14.88 -25.46
C PRO A 87 9.16 -14.56 -24.34
N SER A 88 7.86 -14.81 -24.55
CA SER A 88 6.83 -14.56 -23.53
C SER A 88 6.93 -15.55 -22.37
N GLU A 89 7.14 -16.83 -22.68
CA GLU A 89 7.30 -17.90 -21.70
C GLU A 89 8.57 -17.69 -20.88
N LEU A 90 9.67 -17.30 -21.51
CA LEU A 90 10.94 -17.01 -20.85
C LEU A 90 10.88 -15.79 -19.92
N ASN A 91 10.12 -14.76 -20.29
CA ASN A 91 9.86 -13.62 -19.41
C ASN A 91 9.09 -14.06 -18.16
N LYS A 92 8.02 -14.83 -18.32
CA LYS A 92 7.25 -15.37 -17.19
C LYS A 92 8.08 -16.31 -16.31
N ILE A 93 8.93 -17.15 -16.91
CA ILE A 93 9.88 -18.00 -16.18
C ILE A 93 10.88 -17.13 -15.39
N THR A 94 11.39 -16.06 -16.00
CA THR A 94 12.31 -15.13 -15.32
C THR A 94 11.62 -14.46 -14.13
N GLU A 95 10.40 -13.96 -14.31
CA GLU A 95 9.60 -13.34 -13.24
C GLU A 95 9.32 -14.32 -12.09
N PHE A 96 8.97 -15.55 -12.41
CA PHE A 96 8.78 -16.62 -11.42
C PHE A 96 10.05 -16.90 -10.61
N LEU A 97 11.18 -17.11 -11.28
CA LEU A 97 12.47 -17.39 -10.61
C LEU A 97 12.93 -16.22 -9.74
N VAL A 98 12.71 -14.98 -10.19
CA VAL A 98 13.00 -13.76 -9.41
C VAL A 98 12.12 -13.70 -8.16
N SER A 99 10.82 -13.98 -8.28
CA SER A 99 9.88 -14.03 -7.15
C SER A 99 10.28 -15.08 -6.11
N GLU A 100 10.62 -16.29 -6.57
CA GLU A 100 11.04 -17.39 -5.67
C GLU A 100 12.35 -17.06 -4.95
N LEU A 101 13.31 -16.43 -5.64
CA LEU A 101 14.60 -16.09 -5.03
C LEU A 101 14.44 -14.99 -3.97
N LEU A 102 13.60 -14.00 -4.24
CA LEU A 102 13.23 -12.98 -3.24
C LEU A 102 12.56 -13.62 -2.03
N ALA A 103 11.60 -14.53 -2.24
CA ALA A 103 10.94 -15.24 -1.15
C ALA A 103 11.94 -16.06 -0.31
N ALA A 104 12.87 -16.75 -0.95
CA ALA A 104 13.92 -17.51 -0.28
C ALA A 104 14.85 -16.61 0.57
N GLN A 105 15.22 -15.43 0.06
CA GLN A 105 16.00 -14.45 0.82
C GLN A 105 15.24 -13.91 2.04
N ILE A 106 13.95 -13.61 1.90
CA ILE A 106 13.09 -13.16 3.01
C ILE A 106 13.01 -14.26 4.09
N ILE A 107 12.83 -15.52 3.69
CA ILE A 107 12.79 -16.65 4.63
C ILE A 107 14.14 -16.84 5.33
N LYS A 108 15.25 -16.74 4.57
CA LYS A 108 16.61 -16.83 5.13
C LYS A 108 16.86 -15.73 6.16
N HIS A 109 16.49 -14.49 5.85
CA HIS A 109 16.60 -13.37 6.77
C HIS A 109 15.80 -13.61 8.05
N LYS A 110 14.55 -14.06 7.92
CA LYS A 110 13.67 -14.41 9.05
C LYS A 110 14.23 -15.53 9.93
N ASN A 111 14.89 -16.53 9.34
CA ASN A 111 15.47 -17.65 10.08
C ASN A 111 16.76 -17.27 10.81
N MET A 112 17.53 -16.30 10.29
CA MET A 112 18.76 -15.81 10.92
C MET A 112 18.49 -14.85 12.09
N HIS A 113 17.31 -14.23 12.15
CA HIS A 113 16.90 -13.30 13.21
C HIS A 113 15.64 -13.77 13.98
N PRO A 114 15.70 -14.89 14.75
CA PRO A 114 14.54 -15.41 15.48
C PRO A 114 14.23 -14.68 16.81
N LYS A 115 15.08 -13.76 17.28
CA LYS A 115 15.01 -13.14 18.62
C LYS A 115 14.76 -11.63 18.56
N GLU A 116 13.50 -11.23 18.38
CA GLU A 116 13.03 -9.87 18.75
C GLU A 116 11.80 -9.97 19.67
N LEU A 117 11.82 -10.91 20.63
CA LEU A 117 10.72 -11.14 21.58
C LEU A 117 11.22 -11.19 23.02
N THR A 118 12.18 -10.34 23.41
CA THR A 118 12.44 -10.03 24.84
C THR A 118 13.53 -8.98 24.87
N GLU A 119 13.20 -7.78 25.37
CA GLU A 119 14.02 -7.02 26.31
C GLU A 119 13.32 -5.68 26.60
N GLU A 120 13.01 -5.50 27.88
CA GLU A 120 12.44 -4.31 28.50
C GLU A 120 13.57 -3.29 28.66
N GLU A 121 13.52 -2.14 27.98
CA GLU A 121 14.39 -1.01 28.32
C GLU A 121 13.67 0.34 28.25
N SER A 122 14.13 1.22 29.13
CA SER A 122 13.43 2.28 29.82
C SER A 122 13.23 3.57 29.02
N GLU A 123 12.13 4.25 29.37
CA GLU A 123 11.66 5.52 28.85
C GLU A 123 12.69 6.67 28.87
N LYS A 124 12.95 7.26 27.70
CA LYS A 124 13.32 8.69 27.57
C LYS A 124 12.61 9.29 26.36
N GLU A 125 11.61 10.11 26.62
CA GLU A 125 11.00 11.02 25.63
C GLU A 125 11.99 12.13 25.25
N GLN A 126 12.29 12.25 23.95
CA GLN A 126 12.74 13.52 23.38
C GLN A 126 11.95 13.78 22.10
N ARG A 127 11.00 14.71 22.19
CA ARG A 127 10.25 15.27 21.08
C ARG A 127 11.19 16.17 20.27
N ILE A 128 11.43 15.83 19.00
CA ILE A 128 12.08 16.72 18.03
C ILE A 128 10.98 17.44 17.24
N GLU A 129 11.07 18.77 17.15
CA GLU A 129 10.24 19.59 16.26
C GLU A 129 10.69 19.37 14.81
N ASP A 130 9.74 19.07 13.93
CA ASP A 130 9.94 18.81 12.51
C ASP A 130 9.81 20.13 11.70
N PRO A 131 10.87 20.64 11.07
CA PRO A 131 10.82 21.80 10.20
C PRO A 131 10.76 21.32 8.74
N SER A 132 9.67 20.66 8.35
CA SER A 132 9.42 20.35 6.93
C SER A 132 7.93 20.39 6.60
N ARG A 133 7.34 21.56 6.83
CA ARG A 133 6.04 21.91 6.26
C ARG A 133 6.25 22.38 4.82
N GLU A 134 6.53 21.44 3.92
CA GLU A 134 6.40 21.70 2.50
C GLU A 134 4.91 21.76 2.16
N GLU A 135 4.45 22.97 1.89
CA GLU A 135 3.13 23.23 1.34
C GLU A 135 3.08 22.67 -0.08
N GLU A 136 2.45 21.50 -0.24
CA GLU A 136 2.11 20.98 -1.56
C GLU A 136 1.03 21.88 -2.20
N GLU A 137 1.45 22.94 -2.88
CA GLU A 137 0.64 23.61 -3.90
C GLU A 137 0.41 22.62 -5.06
N ASN A 138 -0.67 21.85 -4.95
CA ASN A 138 -1.17 21.03 -6.03
C ASN A 138 -1.70 21.93 -7.16
N GLY A 139 -0.91 22.08 -8.22
CA GLY A 139 -1.32 22.77 -9.45
C GLY A 139 -2.50 22.08 -10.14
N ASP A 140 -3.67 22.74 -10.13
CA ASP A 140 -4.93 22.34 -10.77
C ASP A 140 -4.80 22.04 -12.29
N PHE A 141 -3.81 22.63 -12.96
CA PHE A 141 -3.63 22.50 -14.41
C PHE A 141 -3.25 21.09 -14.87
N GLY A 142 -2.35 20.39 -14.16
CA GLY A 142 -1.90 19.05 -14.58
C GLY A 142 -3.00 17.98 -14.48
N GLN A 143 -4.01 18.19 -13.64
CA GLN A 143 -5.07 17.22 -13.40
C GLN A 143 -6.13 17.21 -14.51
N LYS A 144 -6.35 18.35 -15.20
CA LYS A 144 -7.30 18.44 -16.33
C LYS A 144 -6.75 17.72 -17.56
N ASP A 145 -5.50 17.95 -17.90
CA ASP A 145 -4.84 17.30 -19.04
C ASP A 145 -4.76 15.79 -18.86
N GLN A 146 -4.53 15.33 -17.63
CA GLN A 146 -4.53 13.91 -17.31
C GLN A 146 -5.90 13.26 -17.47
N ARG A 147 -7.00 13.93 -17.06
CA ARG A 147 -8.36 13.41 -17.31
C ARG A 147 -8.68 13.33 -18.79
N ILE A 148 -8.25 14.30 -19.59
CA ILE A 148 -8.47 14.29 -21.05
C ILE A 148 -7.76 13.07 -21.67
N ALA A 149 -6.51 12.81 -21.27
CA ALA A 149 -5.76 11.65 -21.75
C ALA A 149 -6.41 10.32 -21.32
N GLU A 150 -6.91 10.23 -20.09
CA GLU A 150 -7.64 9.05 -19.60
C GLU A 150 -8.92 8.79 -20.40
N VAL A 151 -9.74 9.83 -20.64
CA VAL A 151 -10.96 9.71 -21.44
C VAL A 151 -10.65 9.29 -22.88
N GLN A 152 -9.57 9.81 -23.47
CA GLN A 152 -9.14 9.42 -24.81
C GLN A 152 -8.68 7.96 -24.86
N ALA A 153 -7.98 7.47 -23.83
CA ALA A 153 -7.59 6.06 -23.73
C ALA A 153 -8.80 5.14 -23.58
N GLU A 154 -9.77 5.51 -22.74
CA GLU A 154 -11.04 4.77 -22.58
C GLU A 154 -11.84 4.73 -23.90
N TRP A 155 -11.87 5.85 -24.63
CA TRP A 155 -12.50 5.92 -25.95
C TRP A 155 -11.88 4.94 -26.95
N VAL A 156 -10.54 4.90 -27.04
CA VAL A 156 -9.83 3.96 -27.92
C VAL A 156 -10.11 2.50 -27.53
N LEU A 157 -10.14 2.19 -26.23
CA LEU A 157 -10.46 0.84 -25.75
C LEU A 157 -11.89 0.44 -26.11
N LEU A 158 -12.85 1.36 -26.01
CA LEU A 158 -14.23 1.12 -26.43
C LEU A 158 -14.30 0.82 -27.93
N LEU A 159 -13.64 1.63 -28.77
CA LEU A 159 -13.62 1.43 -30.22
C LEU A 159 -12.99 0.09 -30.60
N HIS A 160 -11.88 -0.28 -29.97
CA HIS A 160 -11.26 -1.59 -30.16
C HIS A 160 -12.20 -2.73 -29.74
N ALA A 161 -12.94 -2.61 -28.64
CA ALA A 161 -13.91 -3.60 -28.21
C ALA A 161 -15.11 -3.72 -29.16
N LEU A 162 -15.45 -2.62 -29.84
CA LEU A 162 -16.49 -2.56 -30.86
C LEU A 162 -15.99 -2.95 -32.26
N ASP A 163 -14.69 -3.23 -32.44
CA ASP A 163 -14.08 -3.47 -33.75
C ASP A 163 -14.32 -2.30 -34.74
N MET A 164 -14.22 -1.07 -34.21
CA MET A 164 -14.40 0.18 -34.95
C MET A 164 -13.09 0.93 -35.09
N ASP A 165 -12.97 1.73 -36.16
CA ASP A 165 -11.78 2.55 -36.39
C ASP A 165 -11.69 3.72 -35.38
N THR A 166 -10.46 4.09 -35.00
CA THR A 166 -10.20 5.22 -34.07
C THR A 166 -10.72 6.57 -34.53
N SER A 167 -11.01 6.75 -35.83
CA SER A 167 -11.62 7.95 -36.41
C SER A 167 -13.16 7.94 -36.42
N SER A 168 -13.80 6.87 -35.92
CA SER A 168 -15.26 6.74 -35.90
C SER A 168 -15.91 7.86 -35.11
N GLN A 169 -17.00 8.42 -35.66
CA GLN A 169 -17.72 9.49 -34.99
C GLN A 169 -18.62 8.95 -33.88
N PHE A 170 -18.82 9.75 -32.84
CA PHE A 170 -19.65 9.41 -31.69
C PHE A 170 -21.06 8.85 -32.03
N PRO A 171 -21.82 9.39 -33.01
CA PRO A 171 -23.14 8.86 -33.36
C PRO A 171 -23.10 7.42 -33.87
N ASP A 172 -22.10 7.08 -34.69
CA ASP A 172 -21.93 5.75 -35.26
C ASP A 172 -21.61 4.74 -34.14
N VAL A 173 -20.73 5.14 -33.25
CA VAL A 173 -20.31 4.34 -32.08
C VAL A 173 -21.48 4.10 -31.13
N LEU A 174 -22.28 5.13 -30.86
CA LEU A 174 -23.50 4.98 -30.07
C LEU A 174 -24.48 3.97 -30.72
N SER A 175 -24.68 4.06 -32.03
CA SER A 175 -25.60 3.16 -32.73
C SER A 175 -25.14 1.71 -32.68
N GLU A 176 -23.83 1.45 -32.79
CA GLU A 176 -23.27 0.10 -32.67
C GLU A 176 -23.37 -0.44 -31.24
N VAL A 177 -23.14 0.41 -30.22
CA VAL A 177 -23.34 0.05 -28.82
C VAL A 177 -24.79 -0.35 -28.56
N GLU A 178 -25.75 0.47 -28.99
CA GLU A 178 -27.19 0.18 -28.86
C GLU A 178 -27.55 -1.14 -29.58
N ALA A 179 -27.05 -1.34 -30.80
CA ALA A 179 -27.27 -2.58 -31.55
C ALA A 179 -26.73 -3.81 -30.82
N ARG A 180 -25.52 -3.77 -30.24
CA ARG A 180 -24.96 -4.89 -29.46
C ARG A 180 -25.72 -5.12 -28.16
N LEU A 181 -26.15 -4.06 -27.48
CA LEU A 181 -26.95 -4.18 -26.26
C LEU A 181 -28.26 -4.94 -26.51
N THR A 182 -28.91 -4.73 -27.67
CA THR A 182 -30.14 -5.47 -28.02
C THR A 182 -29.92 -6.97 -28.28
N ARG A 183 -28.69 -7.39 -28.60
CA ARG A 183 -28.32 -8.80 -28.82
C ARG A 183 -28.02 -9.56 -27.52
N LEU A 184 -27.85 -8.85 -26.40
CA LEU A 184 -27.58 -9.48 -25.11
C LEU A 184 -28.84 -10.19 -24.59
N PRO A 185 -28.71 -11.37 -23.97
CA PRO A 185 -29.84 -12.06 -23.38
C PRO A 185 -30.48 -11.20 -22.29
N SER A 186 -31.75 -10.87 -22.48
CA SER A 186 -32.53 -9.93 -21.66
C SER A 186 -32.80 -10.37 -20.22
N GLY A 187 -32.32 -11.54 -19.80
CA GLY A 187 -32.60 -12.13 -18.49
C GLY A 187 -31.63 -11.78 -17.35
N GLY A 188 -30.54 -11.05 -17.61
CA GLY A 188 -29.45 -10.91 -16.62
C GLY A 188 -29.13 -9.50 -16.14
N MET A 189 -29.58 -8.44 -16.83
CA MET A 189 -29.12 -7.08 -16.54
C MET A 189 -30.20 -6.30 -15.80
N GLN A 190 -29.92 -5.91 -14.56
CA GLN A 190 -30.78 -5.05 -13.75
C GLN A 190 -30.93 -3.66 -14.37
N ASP A 191 -32.00 -2.94 -14.05
CA ASP A 191 -32.23 -1.61 -14.59
C ASP A 191 -31.12 -0.61 -14.21
N SER A 192 -30.96 0.43 -15.03
CA SER A 192 -30.11 1.58 -14.68
C SER A 192 -30.60 2.20 -13.38
N LEU A 193 -29.67 2.50 -12.48
CA LEU A 193 -29.98 3.17 -11.22
C LEU A 193 -30.54 4.58 -11.47
N LEU A 194 -29.98 5.28 -12.46
CA LEU A 194 -30.50 6.57 -12.92
C LEU A 194 -31.47 6.36 -14.09
N LYS A 195 -32.76 6.60 -13.84
CA LYS A 195 -33.83 6.45 -14.85
C LYS A 195 -34.14 7.74 -15.60
N THR A 196 -33.65 8.88 -15.11
CA THR A 196 -33.95 10.21 -15.63
C THR A 196 -32.73 10.83 -16.31
N ARG A 197 -32.94 11.55 -17.42
CA ARG A 197 -31.91 12.37 -18.04
C ARG A 197 -31.68 13.64 -17.23
N LEU A 198 -30.41 13.99 -17.03
CA LEU A 198 -30.03 15.21 -16.31
C LEU A 198 -30.12 16.43 -17.23
N THR A 199 -30.64 17.54 -16.70
CA THR A 199 -30.64 18.82 -17.41
C THR A 199 -29.25 19.47 -17.38
N PRO A 200 -28.94 20.44 -18.27
CA PRO A 200 -27.65 21.13 -18.27
C PRO A 200 -27.30 21.75 -16.90
N ASP A 201 -28.27 22.35 -16.21
CA ASP A 201 -28.08 22.91 -14.87
C ASP A 201 -27.77 21.83 -13.82
N GLN A 202 -28.39 20.66 -13.95
CA GLN A 202 -28.11 19.52 -13.07
C GLN A 202 -26.72 18.94 -13.32
N TRP A 203 -26.27 18.89 -14.59
CA TRP A 203 -24.90 18.50 -14.94
C TRP A 203 -23.87 19.45 -14.33
N MET A 204 -24.11 20.76 -14.38
CA MET A 204 -23.24 21.72 -13.72
C MET A 204 -23.18 21.51 -12.20
N LYS A 205 -24.33 21.22 -11.57
CA LYS A 205 -24.38 20.92 -10.13
C LYS A 205 -23.65 19.61 -9.80
N LEU A 206 -23.80 18.58 -10.63
CA LEU A 206 -23.12 17.30 -10.47
C LEU A 206 -21.60 17.46 -10.61
N GLY A 207 -21.14 18.27 -11.57
CA GLY A 207 -19.71 18.57 -11.71
C GLY A 207 -19.12 19.24 -10.46
N LYS A 208 -19.84 20.20 -9.87
CA LYS A 208 -19.43 20.82 -8.59
C LYS A 208 -19.39 19.82 -7.43
N LEU A 209 -20.35 18.89 -7.38
CA LEU A 209 -20.35 17.82 -6.37
C LEU A 209 -19.17 16.86 -6.56
N ASP A 210 -18.88 16.45 -7.80
CA ASP A 210 -17.74 15.61 -8.13
C ASP A 210 -16.42 16.26 -7.69
N GLU A 211 -16.25 17.55 -7.95
CA GLU A 211 -15.07 18.30 -7.55
C GLU A 211 -14.87 18.30 -6.03
N VAL A 212 -15.92 18.67 -5.28
CA VAL A 212 -15.88 18.71 -3.80
C VAL A 212 -15.63 17.33 -3.21
N LEU A 213 -16.35 16.30 -3.67
CA LEU A 213 -16.21 14.94 -3.15
C LEU A 213 -14.85 14.33 -3.50
N THR A 214 -14.33 14.61 -4.70
CA THR A 214 -13.01 14.15 -5.12
C THR A 214 -11.91 14.81 -4.28
N ALA A 215 -12.03 16.11 -4.00
CA ALA A 215 -11.09 16.82 -3.14
C ALA A 215 -11.12 16.28 -1.69
N ASP A 216 -12.31 16.09 -1.13
CA ASP A 216 -12.51 15.54 0.22
C ASP A 216 -11.99 14.09 0.32
N TYR A 217 -12.29 13.24 -0.66
CA TYR A 217 -11.78 11.88 -0.72
C TYR A 217 -10.25 11.84 -0.83
N ARG A 218 -9.66 12.70 -1.68
CA ARG A 218 -8.20 12.85 -1.80
C ARG A 218 -7.57 13.23 -0.46
N CYS A 219 -8.13 14.24 0.21
CA CYS A 219 -7.67 14.69 1.52
C CYS A 219 -7.72 13.56 2.56
N ARG A 220 -8.86 12.88 2.71
CA ARG A 220 -8.99 11.74 3.64
C ARG A 220 -7.98 10.64 3.35
N ARG A 221 -7.75 10.36 2.08
CA ARG A 221 -6.81 9.32 1.66
C ARG A 221 -5.36 9.70 1.93
N GLN A 222 -4.94 10.93 1.60
CA GLN A 222 -3.63 11.46 1.97
C GLN A 222 -3.44 11.43 3.49
N MET A 223 -4.48 11.76 4.24
CA MET A 223 -4.45 11.73 5.70
C MET A 223 -4.25 10.31 6.26
N MET A 224 -4.94 9.31 5.69
CA MET A 224 -4.72 7.90 6.05
C MET A 224 -3.32 7.42 5.67
N ILE A 225 -2.82 7.79 4.49
CA ILE A 225 -1.47 7.44 4.04
C ILE A 225 -0.44 8.04 4.97
N LYS A 226 -0.54 9.34 5.30
CA LYS A 226 0.39 10.01 6.20
C LYS A 226 0.31 9.44 7.61
N ARG A 227 -0.89 9.14 8.11
CA ARG A 227 -1.05 8.41 9.39
C ARG A 227 -0.33 7.07 9.36
N PHE A 228 -0.46 6.32 8.28
CA PHE A 228 0.20 5.02 8.14
C PHE A 228 1.71 5.18 8.04
N GLN A 229 2.22 6.16 7.28
CA GLN A 229 3.64 6.53 7.22
C GLN A 229 4.21 6.84 8.60
N VAL A 230 3.58 7.78 9.34
CA VAL A 230 4.03 8.16 10.69
C VAL A 230 3.96 6.96 11.65
N THR A 231 2.96 6.09 11.51
CA THR A 231 2.87 4.86 12.31
C THR A 231 4.03 3.91 11.99
N LEU A 232 4.38 3.74 10.71
CA LEU A 232 5.53 2.94 10.30
C LEU A 232 6.83 3.54 10.83
N GLU A 233 7.05 4.84 10.65
CA GLU A 233 8.22 5.57 11.16
C GLU A 233 8.34 5.46 12.69
N SER A 234 7.21 5.47 13.42
CA SER A 234 7.22 5.30 14.88
C SER A 234 7.73 3.94 15.34
N PHE A 235 7.65 2.89 14.50
CA PHE A 235 8.27 1.61 14.82
C PHE A 235 9.79 1.67 14.73
N ALA A 236 10.34 2.56 13.90
CA ALA A 236 11.78 2.78 13.82
C ALA A 236 12.33 3.49 15.07
N TRP A 237 11.50 4.20 15.83
CA TRP A 237 11.97 4.96 16.98
C TRP A 237 12.41 4.04 18.13
N GLY A 238 13.61 4.30 18.67
CA GLY A 238 14.18 3.59 19.82
C GLY A 238 15.64 3.17 19.61
N GLU A 239 16.21 2.44 20.56
CA GLU A 239 17.65 2.09 20.54
C GLU A 239 18.06 1.17 19.38
N LYS A 240 17.11 0.40 18.85
CA LYS A 240 17.29 -0.46 17.66
C LYS A 240 16.83 0.19 16.35
N GLU A 241 16.90 1.52 16.26
CA GLU A 241 16.43 2.27 15.08
C GLU A 241 17.03 1.77 13.78
N LYS A 242 18.32 1.40 13.77
CA LYS A 242 18.99 0.91 12.56
C LYS A 242 18.45 -0.43 12.05
N GLU A 243 18.19 -1.39 12.95
CA GLU A 243 17.63 -2.71 12.60
C GLU A 243 16.16 -2.58 12.18
N ARG A 244 15.38 -1.77 12.91
CA ARG A 244 13.95 -1.55 12.60
C ARG A 244 13.74 -0.71 11.35
N SER A 245 14.59 0.27 11.06
CA SER A 245 14.54 1.03 9.80
C SER A 245 14.92 0.17 8.60
N GLU A 246 15.86 -0.77 8.75
CA GLU A 246 16.18 -1.75 7.72
C GLU A 246 14.98 -2.67 7.44
N ALA A 247 14.30 -3.16 8.48
CA ALA A 247 13.04 -3.91 8.32
C ALA A 247 11.93 -3.07 7.65
N LEU A 248 11.78 -1.81 8.02
CA LEU A 248 10.80 -0.90 7.40
C LEU A 248 11.12 -0.55 5.95
N SER A 249 12.40 -0.57 5.56
CA SER A 249 12.81 -0.34 4.17
C SER A 249 12.31 -1.44 3.21
N THR A 250 11.96 -2.62 3.75
CA THR A 250 11.32 -3.71 2.97
C THR A 250 9.84 -3.45 2.68
N VAL A 251 9.20 -2.51 3.39
CA VAL A 251 7.79 -2.16 3.18
C VAL A 251 7.67 -1.34 1.89
N PRO A 252 6.80 -1.72 0.95
CA PRO A 252 6.68 -1.01 -0.32
C PRO A 252 6.26 0.46 -0.13
N PRO A 253 6.76 1.39 -0.97
CA PRO A 253 6.44 2.79 -0.86
C PRO A 253 4.93 3.06 -0.91
N LEU A 254 4.45 3.77 0.11
CA LEU A 254 3.04 4.17 0.23
C LEU A 254 2.63 5.23 -0.80
N SER A 255 3.58 5.80 -1.55
CA SER A 255 3.32 6.69 -2.68
C SER A 255 2.50 6.04 -3.79
N SER A 256 2.63 4.71 -3.97
CA SER A 256 1.76 3.94 -4.87
C SER A 256 0.27 4.03 -4.47
N LEU A 257 0.01 4.15 -3.17
CA LEU A 257 -1.30 4.37 -2.61
C LEU A 257 -1.72 5.84 -2.71
N ALA A 258 -0.98 6.75 -3.33
CA ALA A 258 -1.41 8.14 -3.50
C ALA A 258 -2.21 8.37 -4.80
N ARG A 259 -2.33 7.37 -5.68
CA ARG A 259 -3.01 7.49 -6.99
C ARG A 259 -4.44 8.07 -6.90
N SER A 260 -4.87 8.83 -7.91
CA SER A 260 -6.22 9.42 -8.00
C SER A 260 -7.36 8.42 -7.81
N SER A 261 -8.54 8.95 -7.42
CA SER A 261 -9.79 8.18 -7.38
C SER A 261 -10.01 7.46 -8.70
N ARG A 262 -10.37 6.17 -8.65
CA ARG A 262 -10.82 5.41 -9.84
C ARG A 262 -12.30 5.64 -10.15
N VAL A 263 -13.02 6.30 -9.24
CA VAL A 263 -14.46 6.54 -9.38
C VAL A 263 -14.64 7.90 -10.03
N SER A 264 -15.33 7.89 -11.16
CA SER A 264 -15.72 9.04 -11.98
C SER A 264 -17.25 9.07 -12.09
N PRO A 265 -17.88 10.23 -12.36
CA PRO A 265 -19.31 10.33 -12.62
C PRO A 265 -19.82 9.34 -13.67
N SER A 266 -19.00 8.95 -14.65
CA SER A 266 -19.35 7.93 -15.65
C SER A 266 -19.68 6.58 -15.01
N PHE A 267 -18.95 6.16 -13.97
CA PHE A 267 -19.23 4.92 -13.24
C PHE A 267 -20.54 5.01 -12.46
N LEU A 268 -20.89 6.20 -11.95
CA LEU A 268 -22.18 6.42 -11.28
C LEU A 268 -23.35 6.31 -12.25
N LEU A 269 -23.19 6.79 -13.49
CA LEU A 269 -24.21 6.69 -14.53
C LEU A 269 -24.36 5.28 -15.08
N ALA A 270 -23.26 4.51 -15.12
CA ALA A 270 -23.28 3.11 -15.50
C ALA A 270 -23.80 2.17 -14.39
N ALA A 271 -23.98 2.68 -13.17
CA ALA A 271 -24.43 1.90 -12.03
C ALA A 271 -25.87 1.39 -12.22
N ARG A 272 -26.09 0.15 -11.81
CA ARG A 272 -27.39 -0.53 -11.86
C ARG A 272 -27.98 -0.75 -10.48
N GLU A 273 -29.25 -1.10 -10.42
CA GLU A 273 -29.99 -1.24 -9.15
C GLU A 273 -29.32 -2.23 -8.17
N ASP A 274 -28.75 -3.32 -8.66
CA ASP A 274 -28.01 -4.30 -7.86
C ASP A 274 -26.70 -3.77 -7.27
N GLN A 275 -26.10 -2.74 -7.87
CA GLN A 275 -24.88 -2.14 -7.36
C GLN A 275 -25.15 -1.06 -6.29
N SER A 276 -26.40 -0.66 -6.12
CA SER A 276 -26.81 0.36 -5.13
C SER A 276 -26.90 -0.17 -3.70
N PHE A 277 -26.85 -1.49 -3.51
CA PHE A 277 -26.96 -2.10 -2.20
C PHE A 277 -25.67 -1.90 -1.38
N ILE A 278 -25.71 -0.93 -0.47
CA ILE A 278 -24.73 -0.83 0.62
C ILE A 278 -25.04 -1.97 1.60
N LEU A 279 -24.39 -3.12 1.38
CA LEU A 279 -24.47 -4.20 2.36
C LEU A 279 -23.92 -3.70 3.70
N PRO A 280 -24.60 -3.96 4.82
CA PRO A 280 -24.08 -3.60 6.13
C PRO A 280 -22.70 -4.23 6.27
N ILE A 281 -21.70 -3.41 6.59
CA ILE A 281 -20.34 -3.86 6.89
C ILE A 281 -20.43 -4.63 8.21
N LYS A 282 -20.77 -5.91 8.12
CA LYS A 282 -20.71 -6.82 9.26
C LYS A 282 -19.23 -7.08 9.50
N ALA A 283 -18.77 -6.85 10.72
CA ALA A 283 -17.44 -7.30 11.12
C ALA A 283 -17.34 -8.80 10.78
N GLY A 284 -16.43 -9.15 9.87
CA GLY A 284 -16.23 -10.54 9.48
C GLY A 284 -15.84 -11.39 10.70
N ARG A 285 -15.92 -12.74 10.56
CA ARG A 285 -15.33 -13.64 11.56
C ARG A 285 -13.89 -13.22 11.80
N SER A 286 -13.52 -13.01 13.07
CA SER A 286 -12.23 -12.46 13.51
C SER A 286 -11.07 -12.96 12.64
N THR A 287 -10.40 -12.07 11.90
CA THR A 287 -9.17 -12.41 11.17
C THR A 287 -8.09 -12.86 12.16
N SER A 288 -7.07 -13.58 11.69
CA SER A 288 -5.93 -14.02 12.51
C SER A 288 -5.25 -12.88 13.27
N ILE A 289 -5.32 -11.65 12.72
CA ILE A 289 -4.80 -10.43 13.35
C ILE A 289 -5.58 -10.11 14.64
N TYR A 290 -6.91 -10.20 14.62
CA TYR A 290 -7.74 -9.96 15.82
C TYR A 290 -7.66 -11.09 16.85
N LYS A 291 -6.99 -12.22 16.53
CA LYS A 291 -6.74 -13.32 17.46
C LYS A 291 -5.42 -13.19 18.21
N VAL A 292 -4.56 -12.26 17.79
CA VAL A 292 -3.32 -11.97 18.52
C VAL A 292 -3.72 -11.27 19.80
N LEU A 293 -3.50 -11.95 20.93
CA LEU A 293 -3.64 -11.35 22.25
C LEU A 293 -2.58 -10.24 22.34
N MET A 294 -3.00 -8.97 22.26
CA MET A 294 -2.12 -7.87 22.63
C MET A 294 -1.73 -8.08 24.09
N GLY A 295 -0.43 -8.11 24.39
CA GLY A 295 0.08 -8.23 25.75
C GLY A 295 -0.36 -7.06 26.63
N SER A 296 0.23 -6.92 27.82
CA SER A 296 -0.04 -5.78 28.69
C SER A 296 0.30 -4.47 27.96
N VAL A 297 -0.71 -3.76 27.46
CA VAL A 297 -0.54 -2.47 26.78
C VAL A 297 -0.22 -1.44 27.86
N PRO A 298 1.00 -0.88 27.92
CA PRO A 298 1.33 0.18 28.87
C PRO A 298 0.43 1.38 28.60
N ASP A 299 -0.08 2.00 29.66
CA ASP A 299 -1.01 3.12 29.54
C ASP A 299 -0.33 4.29 28.80
N ARG A 300 -0.75 4.56 27.56
CA ARG A 300 -0.09 5.53 26.65
C ARG A 300 -0.55 6.98 26.88
N GLY A 301 -0.83 7.34 28.12
CA GLY A 301 -1.24 8.68 28.50
C GLY A 301 -2.31 8.66 29.57
N GLY A 302 -2.04 9.36 30.67
CA GLY A 302 -2.92 9.42 31.83
C GLY A 302 -4.34 9.76 31.42
N ARG A 303 -5.30 8.98 31.94
CA ARG A 303 -6.72 9.21 31.67
C ARG A 303 -7.05 10.67 32.01
N PRO A 304 -7.91 11.35 31.24
CA PRO A 304 -8.34 12.70 31.58
C PRO A 304 -8.92 12.72 33.01
N GLY A 305 -8.12 13.17 33.98
CA GLY A 305 -8.43 13.12 35.42
C GLY A 305 -7.36 12.47 36.32
N GLU A 306 -6.41 11.69 35.79
CA GLU A 306 -5.34 11.03 36.56
C GLU A 306 -4.05 11.86 36.63
N ILE A 307 -3.83 12.77 35.68
CA ILE A 307 -2.75 13.76 35.74
C ILE A 307 -3.25 14.90 36.62
N GLU A 308 -2.78 14.94 37.87
CA GLU A 308 -3.01 16.07 38.76
C GLU A 308 -2.41 17.32 38.10
N PRO A 309 -3.21 18.35 37.77
CA PRO A 309 -2.69 19.54 37.12
C PRO A 309 -1.61 20.15 38.01
N PRO A 310 -0.44 20.52 37.47
CA PRO A 310 0.61 21.14 38.27
C PRO A 310 0.01 22.36 38.98
N MET A 311 0.06 22.34 40.30
CA MET A 311 -0.56 23.35 41.15
C MET A 311 -0.06 24.73 40.70
N PRO A 312 -0.95 25.68 40.34
CA PRO A 312 -0.53 27.01 39.94
C PRO A 312 0.25 27.64 41.10
N ALA A 313 1.52 27.97 40.88
CA ALA A 313 2.27 28.76 41.83
C ALA A 313 1.66 30.16 41.85
N TRP A 314 0.91 30.49 42.91
CA TRP A 314 0.57 31.87 43.18
C TRP A 314 1.84 32.59 43.66
N GLU A 315 2.54 33.24 42.74
CA GLU A 315 3.50 34.26 43.13
C GLU A 315 2.73 35.31 43.94
N GLY A 316 3.05 35.41 45.23
CA GLY A 316 2.49 36.43 46.09
C GLY A 316 2.72 37.79 45.43
N ARG A 317 1.64 38.56 45.23
CA ARG A 317 1.75 39.95 44.79
C ARG A 317 2.83 40.61 45.63
N ARG A 318 3.89 41.11 45.00
CA ARG A 318 4.92 41.92 45.67
C ARG A 318 4.23 43.14 46.26
N ALA A 319 3.83 43.04 47.52
CA ALA A 319 3.26 44.16 48.26
C ALA A 319 4.42 45.07 48.65
N GLN A 320 4.79 45.97 47.74
CA GLN A 320 5.54 47.15 48.08
C GLN A 320 4.58 48.08 48.84
N GLY A 321 4.57 48.02 50.18
CA GLY A 321 3.64 48.85 50.94
C GLY A 321 3.56 48.56 52.43
N LYS A 322 4.54 49.10 53.16
CA LYS A 322 4.49 49.65 54.54
C LYS A 322 3.61 48.97 55.60
N GLN A 323 4.32 48.45 56.61
CA GLN A 323 4.19 48.70 58.05
C GLN A 323 2.77 48.75 58.68
N TRP A 324 2.68 48.16 59.87
CA TRP A 324 1.74 48.40 60.99
C TRP A 324 1.02 47.14 61.48
N GLY A 325 1.15 46.85 62.78
CA GLY A 325 0.03 46.32 63.57
C GLY A 325 0.12 44.88 64.06
N LYS A 326 0.69 44.72 65.25
CA LYS A 326 0.67 43.55 66.14
C LYS A 326 -0.74 43.39 66.76
N GLY A 327 -1.28 42.18 66.88
CA GLY A 327 -2.13 41.80 68.02
C GLY A 327 -3.49 41.12 67.76
N GLY A 328 -3.68 39.95 68.41
CA GLY A 328 -4.96 39.32 68.78
C GLY A 328 -5.63 38.50 67.66
N GLY A 329 -5.72 37.17 67.68
CA GLY A 329 -6.06 36.28 68.78
C GLY A 329 -7.57 36.04 68.75
N HIS A 330 -8.03 34.91 68.19
CA HIS A 330 -9.31 34.26 68.52
C HIS A 330 -9.28 32.77 68.11
N GLN A 331 -9.94 31.97 68.92
CA GLN A 331 -9.77 30.53 69.11
C GLN A 331 -10.76 29.69 68.29
N ARG A 332 -10.28 28.55 67.75
CA ARG A 332 -10.89 27.18 67.74
C ARG A 332 -12.27 26.95 67.06
N PRO A 333 -12.68 25.66 66.80
CA PRO A 333 -12.03 24.39 67.16
C PRO A 333 -11.77 23.40 66.01
N ARG A 334 -10.77 22.55 66.29
CA ARG A 334 -10.44 21.27 65.64
C ARG A 334 -11.63 20.29 65.64
N PHE A 335 -11.83 19.58 64.53
CA PHE A 335 -12.40 18.24 64.55
C PHE A 335 -11.35 17.20 64.16
N SER A 336 -11.41 16.07 64.86
CA SER A 336 -10.35 15.09 65.08
C SER A 336 -10.18 14.06 63.97
N ASN A 337 -8.92 13.76 63.66
CA ASN A 337 -8.46 12.53 63.02
C ASN A 337 -8.98 11.27 63.73
N LYS A 338 -9.48 10.28 62.96
CA LYS A 338 -9.56 8.89 63.41
C LYS A 338 -8.93 7.97 62.36
N LYS A 339 -7.65 7.66 62.58
CA LYS A 339 -6.94 6.51 61.99
C LYS A 339 -7.65 5.22 62.45
N LYS A 340 -8.01 4.34 61.51
CA LYS A 340 -8.20 2.91 61.78
C LYS A 340 -6.99 2.17 61.22
N LYS A 341 -6.07 1.78 62.12
CA LYS A 341 -5.06 0.73 61.90
C LYS A 341 -5.69 -0.62 62.24
N GLY A 342 -5.23 -1.65 61.54
CA GLY A 342 -5.87 -2.94 61.42
C GLY A 342 -5.84 -3.87 62.63
N LYS A 343 -6.46 -5.02 62.37
CA LYS A 343 -6.40 -6.31 63.05
C LYS A 343 -6.59 -7.34 61.92
N LYS A 344 -6.01 -8.52 61.91
CA LYS A 344 -4.90 -9.13 62.62
C LYS A 344 -4.65 -10.44 61.88
#